data_AF-A0A2V9Y2K0-F1
#
_entry.id   AF-A0A2V9Y2K0-F1
#
_cell.length_a   1.000
_cell.length_b   1.000
_cell.length_c   1.000
_cell.angle_alpha   90.00
_cell.angle_beta   90.00
_cell.angle_gamma   90.00
#
_symmetry.space_group_name_H-M   'P 1'
#
loop_
_entity.id
_entity.type
_entity.pdbx_description
1 polymer ?
#
loop_
_entity_poly.entity_id
_entity_poly.type
_entity_poly.pdbx_seq_one_letter_code
_entity_poly.pdbx_strand_id
1 'polypeptide(L)'
;MNDRAICPEIQERVPETETVRTTRLTTNTLGDGYVEAIPDETLLKIRKDQCKASRGKICGQAIKVLVPESEGADRIGRFGWKDQHASLLAFAADAYLNEMGITSRLQPNEVTTACNPTVTTIIPNTDPTKITEPNSLPDPTDNNLEDIDHFASFMRSLKAPARDTATTTPEVMQGEQLFTKIGCASCHVETIVTGKSPAAPGGPGLHPDALENRTIHPYSDFLLHNVGTGDGISIALIEHFGRERVHRRMRELEGARPGTQQPTKGKPEDECSESYQTAMLEGEKHPDLLRDTLCARNKIRTAPLWGLRVRSRLMHDGASVELSEAIRRHQGEAEEVTERFVKLKPAEKKALLAFLQSL
;
A
#
# COMPACT_ATOMS: atom_id res chain seq x y z
N MET A 1 -4.03 -18.96 3.45
CA MET A 1 -4.62 -20.31 3.56
C MET A 1 -5.82 -20.26 4.47
N ASN A 2 -6.98 -20.09 3.86
CA ASN A 2 -8.28 -20.26 4.48
C ASN A 2 -8.50 -21.75 4.77
N ASP A 3 -8.15 -22.18 5.98
CA ASP A 3 -8.27 -23.57 6.45
C ASP A 3 -9.71 -23.97 6.84
N ARG A 4 -10.66 -23.03 6.76
CA ARG A 4 -12.07 -23.18 7.14
C ARG A 4 -13.04 -23.32 5.96
N ALA A 5 -12.56 -23.76 4.80
CA ALA A 5 -13.44 -24.02 3.66
C ALA A 5 -14.54 -25.04 4.03
N ILE A 6 -15.80 -24.71 3.74
CA ILE A 6 -16.95 -25.58 3.97
C ILE A 6 -17.09 -26.70 2.93
N CYS A 7 -16.39 -26.56 1.80
CA CYS A 7 -16.34 -27.55 0.72
C CYS A 7 -14.89 -28.02 0.49
N PRO A 8 -14.60 -29.33 0.52
CA PRO A 8 -13.23 -29.84 0.37
C PRO A 8 -12.54 -29.48 -0.96
N GLU A 9 -13.30 -29.28 -2.04
CA GLU A 9 -12.78 -28.99 -3.39
C GLU A 9 -12.14 -27.59 -3.49
N ILE A 10 -12.59 -26.65 -2.65
CA ILE A 10 -12.09 -25.27 -2.59
C ILE A 10 -11.21 -25.02 -1.38
N GLN A 11 -10.82 -26.07 -0.65
CA GLN A 11 -9.84 -25.93 0.43
C GLN A 11 -8.53 -25.41 -0.18
N GLU A 12 -8.14 -24.19 0.21
CA GLU A 12 -6.94 -23.55 -0.31
C GLU A 12 -5.71 -24.40 0.06
N ARG A 13 -4.97 -24.83 -0.96
CA ARG A 13 -3.70 -25.53 -0.80
C ARG A 13 -2.65 -24.78 -1.59
N VAL A 14 -1.52 -24.49 -0.96
CA VAL A 14 -0.35 -23.96 -1.68
C VAL A 14 0.29 -25.12 -2.45
N PRO A 15 0.32 -25.08 -3.80
CA PRO A 15 0.94 -26.12 -4.61
C PRO A 15 2.39 -26.38 -4.19
N GLU A 16 2.88 -27.61 -4.41
CA GLU A 16 4.28 -27.96 -4.16
C GLU A 16 5.25 -27.20 -5.07
N THR A 17 4.76 -26.68 -6.20
CA THR A 17 5.52 -25.84 -7.13
C THR A 17 5.80 -24.43 -6.59
N GLU A 18 5.06 -23.97 -5.57
CA GLU A 18 5.26 -22.63 -5.01
C GLU A 18 6.43 -22.62 -4.02
N THR A 19 7.53 -21.99 -4.44
CA THR A 19 8.77 -21.91 -3.67
C THR A 19 8.88 -20.65 -2.80
N VAL A 20 7.92 -19.73 -2.90
CA VAL A 20 7.88 -18.51 -2.09
C VAL A 20 6.66 -18.55 -1.20
N ARG A 21 6.88 -18.50 0.13
CA ARG A 21 5.83 -18.47 1.15
C ARG A 21 6.22 -17.47 2.22
N THR A 22 5.29 -16.61 2.60
CA THR A 22 5.51 -15.59 3.61
C THR A 22 4.25 -15.35 4.43
N THR A 23 4.40 -14.68 5.58
CA THR A 23 3.29 -14.17 6.39
C THR A 23 3.26 -12.65 6.27
N ARG A 24 2.05 -12.08 6.24
CA ARG A 24 1.84 -10.63 6.33
C ARG A 24 0.84 -10.35 7.45
N LEU A 25 1.08 -9.30 8.21
CA LEU A 25 0.08 -8.71 9.10
C LEU A 25 -0.92 -7.89 8.27
N THR A 26 -2.18 -7.84 8.69
CA THR A 26 -3.13 -6.88 8.12
C THR A 26 -2.65 -5.45 8.39
N THR A 27 -2.72 -4.58 7.38
CA THR A 27 -2.37 -3.18 7.54
C THR A 27 -3.42 -2.48 8.41
N ASN A 28 -3.00 -1.53 9.24
CA ASN A 28 -3.94 -0.67 9.96
C ASN A 28 -4.56 0.35 9.00
N THR A 29 -5.77 0.82 9.32
CA THR A 29 -6.55 1.81 8.53
C THR A 29 -6.62 3.19 9.18
N LEU A 30 -5.94 3.39 10.33
CA LEU A 30 -6.04 4.62 11.11
C LEU A 30 -5.27 5.75 10.41
N GLY A 31 -5.98 6.84 10.09
CA GLY A 31 -5.40 7.99 9.39
C GLY A 31 -5.29 7.82 7.88
N ASP A 32 -5.76 6.70 7.31
CA ASP A 32 -5.61 6.43 5.88
C ASP A 32 -6.39 7.40 4.99
N GLY A 33 -7.45 8.06 5.51
CA GLY A 33 -8.09 9.17 4.81
C GLY A 33 -7.11 10.29 4.46
N TYR A 34 -6.19 10.62 5.37
CA TYR A 34 -5.13 11.59 5.07
C TYR A 34 -4.10 11.04 4.09
N VAL A 35 -3.83 9.72 4.10
CA VAL A 35 -2.91 9.07 3.17
C VAL A 35 -3.46 9.10 1.74
N GLU A 36 -4.77 8.84 1.56
CA GLU A 36 -5.47 8.96 0.28
C GLU A 36 -5.35 10.39 -0.30
N ALA A 37 -5.37 11.38 0.59
CA ALA A 37 -5.28 12.80 0.30
C ALA A 37 -3.85 13.34 0.08
N ILE A 38 -2.81 12.50 0.12
CA ILE A 38 -1.45 12.93 -0.24
C ILE A 38 -1.38 13.15 -1.77
N PRO A 39 -0.89 14.29 -2.27
CA PRO A 39 -0.69 14.48 -3.70
C PRO A 39 0.37 13.53 -4.25
N ASP A 40 0.16 13.04 -5.47
CA ASP A 40 1.11 12.15 -6.15
C ASP A 40 2.46 12.86 -6.34
N GLU A 41 2.43 14.16 -6.64
CA GLU A 41 3.61 15.02 -6.76
C GLU A 41 4.41 15.09 -5.46
N THR A 42 3.76 15.00 -4.30
CA THR A 42 4.44 14.98 -3.00
C THR A 42 5.25 13.70 -2.84
N LEU A 43 4.66 12.53 -3.16
CA LEU A 43 5.36 11.24 -3.10
C LEU A 43 6.53 11.19 -4.10
N LEU A 44 6.31 11.69 -5.32
CA LEU A 44 7.34 11.78 -6.35
C LEU A 44 8.47 12.74 -5.97
N LYS A 45 8.15 13.86 -5.31
CA LYS A 45 9.15 14.80 -4.79
C LYS A 45 9.98 14.15 -3.67
N ILE A 46 9.34 13.46 -2.73
CA ILE A 46 10.02 12.73 -1.65
C ILE A 46 11.02 11.73 -2.24
N ARG A 47 10.57 10.89 -3.19
CA ARG A 47 11.43 9.96 -3.94
C ARG A 47 12.65 10.66 -4.52
N LYS A 48 12.44 11.76 -5.26
CA LYS A 48 13.52 12.49 -5.94
C LYS A 48 14.54 13.05 -4.94
N ASP A 49 14.05 13.59 -3.83
CA ASP A 49 14.90 14.17 -2.78
C ASP A 49 15.71 13.08 -2.07
N GLN A 50 15.10 11.93 -1.75
CA GLN A 50 15.80 10.76 -1.20
C GLN A 50 16.93 10.30 -2.12
N CYS A 51 16.61 10.13 -3.41
CA CYS A 51 17.55 9.61 -4.40
C CYS A 51 18.74 10.55 -4.58
N LYS A 52 18.47 11.87 -4.64
CA LYS A 52 19.52 12.89 -4.71
C LYS A 52 20.38 12.92 -3.45
N ALA A 53 19.77 12.94 -2.26
CA ALA A 53 20.47 13.05 -0.99
C ALA A 53 21.37 11.82 -0.71
N SER A 54 20.91 10.64 -1.12
CA SER A 54 21.62 9.38 -0.95
C SER A 54 22.58 9.03 -2.10
N ARG A 55 22.66 9.88 -3.13
CA ARG A 55 23.42 9.63 -4.38
C ARG A 55 23.04 8.32 -5.06
N GLY A 56 21.73 8.05 -5.14
CA GLY A 56 21.17 6.87 -5.82
C GLY A 56 21.06 5.61 -4.95
N LYS A 57 21.45 5.67 -3.66
CA LYS A 57 21.39 4.49 -2.77
C LYS A 57 19.99 4.21 -2.22
N ILE A 58 19.23 5.26 -1.93
CA ILE A 58 17.87 5.20 -1.39
C ILE A 58 16.98 6.00 -2.34
N CYS A 59 16.21 5.28 -3.15
CA CYS A 59 15.25 5.85 -4.09
C CYS A 59 13.97 5.03 -3.97
N GLY A 60 13.00 5.51 -3.18
CA GLY A 60 11.74 4.79 -3.00
C GLY A 60 11.06 4.55 -4.35
N GLN A 61 10.55 3.34 -4.58
CA GLN A 61 9.83 3.03 -5.81
C GLN A 61 8.38 3.53 -5.66
N ALA A 62 7.97 4.38 -6.60
CA ALA A 62 6.60 4.87 -6.71
C ALA A 62 5.92 4.15 -7.88
N ILE A 63 4.92 3.32 -7.59
CA ILE A 63 4.20 2.57 -8.63
C ILE A 63 2.94 3.31 -9.05
N LYS A 64 2.65 3.34 -10.35
CA LYS A 64 1.36 3.82 -10.86
C LYS A 64 0.37 2.66 -10.87
N VAL A 65 -0.79 2.86 -10.26
CA VAL A 65 -1.85 1.86 -10.14
C VAL A 65 -3.19 2.42 -10.61
N LEU A 66 -4.08 1.53 -11.02
CA LEU A 66 -5.41 1.90 -11.48
C LEU A 66 -6.24 2.46 -10.32
N VAL A 67 -7.19 3.35 -10.66
CA VAL A 67 -8.22 3.84 -9.74
C VAL A 67 -9.59 3.42 -10.28
N PRO A 68 -10.06 2.19 -10.00
CA PRO A 68 -11.24 1.57 -10.64
C PRO A 68 -12.54 2.37 -10.63
N GLU A 69 -12.74 3.22 -9.63
CA GLU A 69 -13.93 4.05 -9.41
C GLU A 69 -13.92 5.38 -10.18
N SER A 70 -12.77 5.74 -10.77
CA SER A 70 -12.64 6.94 -11.58
C SER A 70 -12.15 6.51 -12.95
N GLU A 71 -12.87 6.89 -14.01
CA GLU A 71 -12.33 6.79 -15.39
C GLU A 71 -11.27 7.89 -15.64
N GLY A 72 -10.34 8.05 -14.68
CA GLY A 72 -9.26 9.02 -14.67
C GLY A 72 -7.89 8.40 -14.96
N ALA A 73 -6.84 9.19 -14.74
CA ALA A 73 -5.46 8.74 -14.86
C ALA A 73 -5.05 7.86 -13.67
N ASP A 74 -4.12 6.92 -13.90
CA ASP A 74 -3.46 6.15 -12.84
C ASP A 74 -2.90 7.08 -11.76
N ARG A 75 -2.88 6.60 -10.51
CA ARG A 75 -2.32 7.31 -9.36
C ARG A 75 -1.14 6.56 -8.77
N ILE A 76 -0.31 7.25 -8.00
CA ILE A 76 0.74 6.62 -7.22
C ILE A 76 0.12 5.77 -6.11
N GLY A 77 0.48 4.49 -6.09
CA GLY A 77 0.09 3.53 -5.08
C GLY A 77 0.52 3.94 -3.67
N ARG A 78 -0.28 3.60 -2.66
CA ARG A 78 -0.05 3.98 -1.26
C ARG A 78 -0.73 3.08 -0.22
N PHE A 79 -1.50 2.08 -0.66
CA PHE A 79 -2.25 1.18 0.21
C PHE A 79 -1.85 -0.28 -0.04
N GLY A 80 -1.91 -1.09 1.03
CA GLY A 80 -1.34 -2.42 1.07
C GLY A 80 0.17 -2.42 1.33
N TRP A 81 0.77 -3.60 1.47
CA TRP A 81 2.22 -3.74 1.71
C TRP A 81 3.08 -3.50 0.46
N LYS A 82 2.47 -3.52 -0.73
CA LYS A 82 3.13 -3.33 -2.01
C LYS A 82 2.61 -2.11 -2.76
N ASP A 83 1.93 -1.18 -2.07
CA ASP A 83 1.31 0.00 -2.68
C ASP A 83 0.32 -0.33 -3.80
N GLN A 84 -0.24 -1.53 -3.80
CA GLN A 84 -1.03 -2.03 -4.92
C GLN A 84 -2.32 -1.25 -5.17
N HIS A 85 -2.78 -0.39 -4.24
CA HIS A 85 -3.95 0.47 -4.39
C HIS A 85 -3.62 1.94 -4.11
N ALA A 86 -4.35 2.86 -4.77
CA ALA A 86 -4.20 4.31 -4.58
C ALA A 86 -5.42 5.00 -3.96
N SER A 87 -6.53 4.29 -3.79
CA SER A 87 -7.75 4.78 -3.16
C SER A 87 -8.30 3.79 -2.15
N LEU A 88 -8.99 4.30 -1.13
CA LEU A 88 -9.58 3.51 -0.06
C LEU A 88 -10.79 2.70 -0.53
N LEU A 89 -11.50 3.18 -1.55
CA LEU A 89 -12.62 2.44 -2.13
C LEU A 89 -12.14 1.22 -2.94
N ALA A 90 -11.09 1.36 -3.74
CA ALA A 90 -10.47 0.22 -4.42
C ALA A 90 -9.84 -0.76 -3.41
N PHE A 91 -9.16 -0.24 -2.39
CA PHE A 91 -8.59 -1.04 -1.31
C PHE A 91 -9.68 -1.83 -0.54
N ALA A 92 -10.82 -1.21 -0.25
CA ALA A 92 -11.97 -1.87 0.36
C ALA A 92 -12.54 -2.98 -0.54
N ALA A 93 -12.78 -2.68 -1.82
CA ALA A 93 -13.34 -3.63 -2.76
C ALA A 93 -12.44 -4.86 -2.98
N ASP A 94 -11.11 -4.66 -2.98
CA ASP A 94 -10.13 -5.74 -3.05
C ASP A 94 -10.19 -6.66 -1.83
N ALA A 95 -10.24 -6.09 -0.62
CA ALA A 95 -10.38 -6.88 0.61
C ALA A 95 -11.73 -7.62 0.68
N TYR A 96 -12.82 -6.98 0.24
CA TYR A 96 -14.14 -7.60 0.15
C TYR A 96 -14.09 -8.86 -0.71
N LEU A 97 -13.51 -8.80 -1.92
CA LEU A 97 -13.41 -9.97 -2.78
C LEU A 97 -12.40 -11.00 -2.24
N ASN A 98 -11.15 -10.59 -2.01
CA ASN A 98 -10.03 -11.50 -1.79
C ASN A 98 -9.91 -12.03 -0.35
N GLU A 99 -10.48 -11.33 0.64
CA GLU A 99 -10.44 -11.75 2.04
C GLU A 99 -11.80 -12.26 2.54
N MET A 100 -12.90 -11.66 2.07
CA MET A 100 -14.25 -11.95 2.58
C MET A 100 -15.14 -12.73 1.60
N GLY A 101 -14.80 -12.78 0.31
CA GLY A 101 -15.62 -13.42 -0.72
C GLY A 101 -16.91 -12.64 -1.04
N ILE A 102 -16.85 -11.30 -1.02
CA ILE A 102 -17.98 -10.40 -1.30
C ILE A 102 -17.69 -9.63 -2.58
N THR A 103 -18.47 -9.84 -3.64
CA THR A 103 -18.32 -9.06 -4.89
C THR A 103 -18.92 -7.66 -4.75
N SER A 104 -18.52 -6.74 -5.64
CA SER A 104 -19.01 -5.36 -5.67
C SER A 104 -19.01 -4.79 -7.09
N ARG A 105 -19.53 -3.57 -7.30
CA ARG A 105 -19.43 -2.89 -8.61
C ARG A 105 -18.00 -2.73 -9.13
N LEU A 106 -16.98 -2.67 -8.27
CA LEU A 106 -15.58 -2.56 -8.71
C LEU A 106 -14.95 -3.91 -9.04
N GLN A 107 -15.45 -4.97 -8.41
CA GLN A 107 -14.99 -6.35 -8.50
C GLN A 107 -16.20 -7.30 -8.59
N PRO A 108 -16.86 -7.39 -9.76
CA PRO A 108 -18.15 -8.08 -9.89
C PRO A 108 -18.04 -9.60 -10.09
N ASN A 109 -16.82 -10.11 -10.24
CA ASN A 109 -16.58 -11.52 -10.55
C ASN A 109 -15.98 -12.22 -9.33
N GLU A 110 -16.60 -13.33 -8.93
CA GLU A 110 -16.07 -14.21 -7.89
C GLU A 110 -14.68 -14.76 -8.26
N VAL A 111 -13.84 -14.99 -7.24
CA VAL A 111 -12.52 -15.63 -7.42
C VAL A 111 -12.68 -17.09 -7.88
N THR A 112 -13.76 -17.74 -7.46
CA THR A 112 -14.11 -19.10 -7.85
C THR A 112 -15.62 -19.28 -7.82
N THR A 113 -16.15 -20.10 -8.72
CA THR A 113 -17.56 -20.55 -8.71
C THR A 113 -17.70 -22.00 -8.25
N ALA A 114 -16.58 -22.65 -7.89
CA ALA A 114 -16.58 -24.02 -7.42
C ALA A 114 -17.27 -24.12 -6.06
N CYS A 115 -18.12 -25.13 -5.90
CA CYS A 115 -18.99 -25.32 -4.74
C CYS A 115 -19.98 -24.17 -4.45
N ASN A 116 -20.17 -23.18 -5.34
CA ASN A 116 -21.25 -22.23 -5.16
C ASN A 116 -22.59 -22.99 -5.19
N PRO A 117 -23.47 -22.78 -4.21
CA PRO A 117 -24.82 -23.32 -4.29
C PRO A 117 -25.47 -22.79 -5.57
N THR A 118 -26.38 -23.55 -6.17
CA THR A 118 -27.17 -23.02 -7.28
C THR A 118 -27.88 -21.77 -6.80
N VAL A 119 -27.48 -20.59 -7.31
CA VAL A 119 -28.07 -19.31 -6.95
C VAL A 119 -29.51 -19.32 -7.47
N THR A 120 -30.46 -19.71 -6.62
CA THR A 120 -31.86 -19.84 -7.04
C THR A 120 -32.55 -18.47 -7.20
N THR A 121 -31.95 -17.40 -6.67
CA THR A 121 -32.56 -16.06 -6.63
C THR A 121 -31.53 -14.94 -6.38
N ILE A 122 -31.54 -13.90 -7.24
CA ILE A 122 -30.86 -12.60 -7.04
C ILE A 122 -31.77 -11.69 -6.19
N ILE A 123 -32.30 -12.19 -5.08
CA ILE A 123 -33.21 -11.41 -4.22
C ILE A 123 -32.36 -10.65 -3.19
N PRO A 124 -32.71 -9.40 -2.83
CA PRO A 124 -32.11 -8.73 -1.68
C PRO A 124 -32.21 -9.59 -0.42
N ASN A 125 -31.26 -9.46 0.50
CA ASN A 125 -31.11 -10.24 1.74
C ASN A 125 -32.25 -10.01 2.76
N THR A 126 -33.50 -10.20 2.36
CA THR A 126 -34.72 -10.00 3.17
C THR A 126 -35.34 -11.32 3.64
N ASP A 127 -34.87 -12.45 3.13
CA ASP A 127 -35.28 -13.80 3.53
C ASP A 127 -34.09 -14.54 4.17
N PRO A 128 -34.00 -14.62 5.51
CA PRO A 128 -32.88 -15.26 6.21
C PRO A 128 -32.84 -16.79 6.02
N THR A 129 -33.80 -17.38 5.29
CA THR A 129 -33.81 -18.81 4.95
C THR A 129 -33.24 -19.13 3.57
N LYS A 130 -32.89 -18.10 2.78
CA LYS A 130 -32.27 -18.24 1.46
C LYS A 130 -30.83 -17.77 1.48
N ILE A 131 -29.93 -18.59 0.93
CA ILE A 131 -28.55 -18.17 0.67
C ILE A 131 -28.57 -17.34 -0.62
N THR A 132 -28.50 -16.03 -0.47
CA THR A 132 -28.20 -15.10 -1.57
C THR A 132 -26.69 -14.88 -1.59
N GLU A 133 -26.06 -14.87 -2.76
CA GLU A 133 -24.63 -14.55 -2.87
C GLU A 133 -24.38 -13.20 -2.16
N PRO A 134 -23.37 -13.11 -1.27
CA PRO A 134 -23.09 -11.91 -0.50
C PRO A 134 -22.43 -10.90 -1.43
N ASN A 135 -23.23 -10.30 -2.30
CA ASN A 135 -22.79 -9.26 -3.21
C ASN A 135 -23.15 -7.92 -2.59
N SER A 136 -22.17 -7.03 -2.52
CA SER A 136 -22.40 -5.62 -2.26
C SER A 136 -23.35 -5.09 -3.33
N LEU A 137 -24.51 -4.58 -2.92
CA LEU A 137 -25.55 -4.05 -3.81
C LEU A 137 -25.82 -2.58 -3.47
N PRO A 138 -26.08 -1.73 -4.48
CA PRO A 138 -26.48 -0.35 -4.23
C PRO A 138 -27.78 -0.27 -3.43
N ASP A 139 -27.80 0.55 -2.36
CA ASP A 139 -29.00 0.83 -1.59
C ASP A 139 -29.75 2.04 -2.17
N PRO A 140 -30.93 1.84 -2.80
CA PRO A 140 -31.69 2.95 -3.38
C PRO A 140 -32.23 3.94 -2.34
N THR A 141 -32.20 3.59 -1.05
CA THR A 141 -32.60 4.46 0.07
C THR A 141 -31.44 5.27 0.66
N ASP A 142 -30.20 4.92 0.31
CA ASP A 142 -28.98 5.60 0.75
C ASP A 142 -28.13 6.07 -0.45
N ASN A 143 -28.67 7.01 -1.23
CA ASN A 143 -28.00 7.61 -2.38
C ASN A 143 -27.44 6.62 -3.41
N ASN A 144 -27.97 5.38 -3.44
CA ASN A 144 -27.49 4.31 -4.30
C ASN A 144 -26.01 3.93 -4.03
N LEU A 145 -25.58 4.02 -2.77
CA LEU A 145 -24.27 3.60 -2.30
C LEU A 145 -24.22 2.09 -2.03
N GLU A 146 -23.04 1.50 -2.21
CA GLU A 146 -22.75 0.11 -1.87
C GLU A 146 -22.03 -0.01 -0.50
N ASP A 147 -21.97 -1.21 0.08
CA ASP A 147 -21.27 -1.44 1.36
C ASP A 147 -19.80 -1.01 1.32
N ILE A 148 -19.13 -1.18 0.17
CA ILE A 148 -17.76 -0.73 -0.03
C ILE A 148 -17.62 0.80 0.06
N ASP A 149 -18.66 1.57 -0.29
CA ASP A 149 -18.68 3.03 -0.17
C ASP A 149 -18.76 3.46 1.29
N HIS A 150 -19.58 2.77 2.09
CA HIS A 150 -19.66 2.97 3.54
C HIS A 150 -18.37 2.59 4.23
N PHE A 151 -17.76 1.47 3.87
CA PHE A 151 -16.52 1.04 4.48
C PHE A 151 -15.35 1.98 4.11
N ALA A 152 -15.27 2.44 2.87
CA ALA A 152 -14.31 3.46 2.47
C ALA A 152 -14.52 4.78 3.24
N SER A 153 -15.77 5.21 3.41
CA SER A 153 -16.12 6.41 4.18
C SER A 153 -15.78 6.29 5.67
N PHE A 154 -15.98 5.11 6.25
CA PHE A 154 -15.53 4.77 7.60
C PHE A 154 -14.01 4.90 7.71
N MET A 155 -13.24 4.25 6.81
CA MET A 155 -11.77 4.33 6.81
C MET A 155 -11.27 5.77 6.65
N ARG A 156 -11.87 6.57 5.77
CA ARG A 156 -11.56 8.00 5.59
C ARG A 156 -11.78 8.82 6.86
N SER A 157 -12.71 8.39 7.70
CA SER A 157 -13.09 9.07 8.94
C SER A 157 -12.25 8.63 10.16
N LEU A 158 -11.42 7.59 10.03
CA LEU A 158 -10.56 7.12 11.11
C LEU A 158 -9.41 8.10 11.32
N LYS A 159 -9.34 8.66 12.54
CA LYS A 159 -8.30 9.60 12.93
C LYS A 159 -6.92 8.93 12.95
N ALA A 160 -5.91 9.64 12.44
CA ALA A 160 -4.52 9.25 12.62
C ALA A 160 -4.16 9.20 14.12
N PRO A 161 -3.43 8.17 14.59
CA PRO A 161 -2.98 8.11 15.98
C PRO A 161 -2.12 9.34 16.30
N ALA A 162 -2.42 10.01 17.41
CA ALA A 162 -1.62 11.13 17.87
C ALA A 162 -0.37 10.64 18.62
N ARG A 163 0.72 11.39 18.46
CA ARG A 163 1.90 11.31 19.34
C ARG A 163 1.49 11.59 20.78
N ASP A 164 2.04 10.85 21.72
CA ASP A 164 1.81 11.06 23.15
C ASP A 164 2.65 12.24 23.66
N THR A 165 2.04 13.43 23.66
CA THR A 165 2.70 14.66 24.10
C THR A 165 3.02 14.68 25.59
N ALA A 166 2.34 13.87 26.41
CA ALA A 166 2.63 13.76 27.84
C ALA A 166 4.00 13.12 28.12
N THR A 167 4.58 12.43 27.13
CA THR A 167 5.91 11.82 27.22
C THR A 167 7.05 12.72 26.74
N THR A 168 6.76 13.98 26.37
CA THR A 168 7.76 14.92 25.85
C THR A 168 8.77 15.30 26.93
N THR A 169 9.89 14.59 26.95
CA THR A 169 11.02 14.79 27.85
C THR A 169 12.27 15.17 27.05
N PRO A 170 13.32 15.72 27.68
CA PRO A 170 14.60 15.94 27.00
C PRO A 170 15.18 14.68 26.34
N GLU A 171 14.93 13.50 26.93
CA GLU A 171 15.33 12.20 26.35
C GLU A 171 14.57 11.90 25.04
N VAL A 172 13.25 12.14 25.01
CA VAL A 172 12.44 11.99 23.78
C VAL A 172 12.86 12.98 22.69
N MET A 173 13.12 14.24 23.05
CA MET A 173 13.60 15.26 22.10
C MET A 173 14.99 14.89 21.54
N GLN A 174 15.88 14.34 22.38
CA GLN A 174 17.16 13.83 21.92
C GLN A 174 16.97 12.64 20.97
N GLY A 175 16.03 11.73 21.27
CA GLY A 175 15.69 10.61 20.41
C GLY A 175 15.21 11.02 19.02
N GLU A 176 14.38 12.06 18.95
CA GLU A 176 13.90 12.65 17.69
C GLU A 176 15.05 13.25 16.87
N GLN A 177 15.97 13.97 17.52
CA GLN A 177 17.18 14.46 16.85
C GLN A 177 18.05 13.32 16.34
N LEU A 178 18.20 12.24 17.12
CA LEU A 178 18.95 11.05 16.73
C LEU A 178 18.30 10.35 15.53
N PHE A 179 16.97 10.25 15.51
CA PHE A 179 16.20 9.65 14.41
C PHE A 179 16.57 10.27 13.06
N THR A 180 16.58 11.61 12.99
CA THR A 180 17.01 12.35 11.79
C THR A 180 18.51 12.19 11.55
N LYS A 181 19.34 12.33 12.60
CA LYS A 181 20.80 12.31 12.50
C LYS A 181 21.36 10.99 11.97
N ILE A 182 20.79 9.85 12.36
CA ILE A 182 21.27 8.54 11.90
C ILE A 182 20.72 8.16 10.53
N GLY A 183 19.65 8.82 10.06
CA GLY A 183 19.09 8.68 8.72
C GLY A 183 17.74 7.98 8.64
N CYS A 184 17.06 7.69 9.76
CA CYS A 184 15.72 7.09 9.71
C CYS A 184 14.73 7.94 8.93
N ALA A 185 14.83 9.27 9.09
CA ALA A 185 13.98 10.25 8.41
C ALA A 185 14.15 10.29 6.88
N SER A 186 15.11 9.55 6.30
CA SER A 186 15.23 9.43 4.85
C SER A 186 14.02 8.73 4.23
N CYS A 187 13.53 7.64 4.84
CA CYS A 187 12.29 6.96 4.40
C CYS A 187 11.11 7.27 5.32
N HIS A 188 11.36 7.39 6.63
CA HIS A 188 10.32 7.73 7.60
C HIS A 188 10.11 9.24 7.69
N VAL A 189 9.59 9.82 6.60
CA VAL A 189 9.37 11.27 6.46
C VAL A 189 8.38 11.76 7.52
N GLU A 190 8.85 12.64 8.40
CA GLU A 190 8.10 13.12 9.56
C GLU A 190 6.79 13.77 9.17
N THR A 191 6.83 14.77 8.29
CA THR A 191 5.69 15.65 8.01
C THR A 191 5.32 15.63 6.53
N ILE A 192 4.02 15.48 6.26
CA ILE A 192 3.44 15.59 4.91
C ILE A 192 2.23 16.52 4.98
N VAL A 193 2.00 17.30 3.92
CA VAL A 193 0.80 18.12 3.76
C VAL A 193 -0.10 17.45 2.73
N THR A 194 -1.35 17.19 3.11
CA THR A 194 -2.38 16.67 2.19
C THR A 194 -2.80 17.75 1.20
N GLY A 195 -3.26 17.34 0.03
CA GLY A 195 -3.69 18.26 -1.02
C GLY A 195 -5.12 18.03 -1.45
N LYS A 196 -5.46 18.61 -2.60
CA LYS A 196 -6.80 18.52 -3.15
C LYS A 196 -7.08 17.15 -3.71
N SER A 197 -8.34 16.73 -3.63
CA SER A 197 -8.75 15.54 -4.34
C SER A 197 -8.52 15.72 -5.84
N PRO A 198 -7.95 14.73 -6.54
CA PRO A 198 -7.96 14.71 -8.00
C PRO A 198 -9.40 14.86 -8.51
N ALA A 199 -9.57 15.63 -9.58
CA ALA A 199 -10.87 15.80 -10.21
C ALA A 199 -11.29 14.48 -10.88
N ALA A 200 -12.45 13.95 -10.50
CA ALA A 200 -13.09 12.84 -11.19
C ALA A 200 -14.10 13.39 -12.22
N PRO A 201 -14.10 12.94 -13.49
CA PRO A 201 -15.14 13.32 -14.43
C PRO A 201 -16.53 12.90 -13.92
N GLY A 202 -17.39 13.88 -13.61
CA GLY A 202 -18.81 13.63 -13.29
C GLY A 202 -19.13 13.09 -11.89
N GLY A 203 -18.18 13.10 -10.94
CA GLY A 203 -18.41 12.63 -9.57
C GLY A 203 -17.66 13.44 -8.51
N PRO A 204 -17.91 13.19 -7.20
CA PRO A 204 -17.08 13.74 -6.14
C PRO A 204 -15.63 13.26 -6.31
N GLY A 205 -14.68 14.05 -5.83
CA GLY A 205 -13.29 13.62 -5.76
C GLY A 205 -13.11 12.33 -4.95
N LEU A 206 -11.93 11.71 -5.02
CA LEU A 206 -11.57 10.49 -4.28
C LEU A 206 -11.71 10.63 -2.77
N HIS A 207 -11.66 11.84 -2.22
CA HIS A 207 -11.85 12.10 -0.80
C HIS A 207 -12.53 13.46 -0.55
N PRO A 208 -13.18 13.65 0.61
CA PRO A 208 -13.82 14.92 0.96
C PRO A 208 -12.82 16.05 1.25
N ASP A 209 -13.27 17.30 1.04
CA ASP A 209 -12.53 18.55 1.30
C ASP A 209 -11.98 18.66 2.73
N ALA A 210 -12.63 18.00 3.70
CA ALA A 210 -12.22 18.00 5.10
C ALA A 210 -10.80 17.44 5.33
N LEU A 211 -10.35 16.56 4.42
CA LEU A 211 -9.03 15.92 4.46
C LEU A 211 -7.95 16.73 3.72
N GLU A 212 -8.31 17.82 3.03
CA GLU A 212 -7.38 18.65 2.25
C GLU A 212 -6.60 19.65 3.13
N ASN A 213 -5.40 20.02 2.69
CA ASN A 213 -4.55 21.04 3.30
C ASN A 213 -4.28 20.79 4.80
N ARG A 214 -4.15 19.52 5.20
CA ARG A 214 -3.84 19.10 6.56
C ARG A 214 -2.36 18.77 6.66
N THR A 215 -1.71 19.31 7.68
CA THR A 215 -0.37 18.88 8.07
C THR A 215 -0.52 17.62 8.92
N ILE A 216 0.11 16.54 8.48
CA ILE A 216 0.09 15.24 9.16
C ILE A 216 1.51 14.79 9.48
N HIS A 217 1.65 13.92 10.49
CA HIS A 217 2.93 13.41 10.96
C HIS A 217 3.02 11.87 10.89
N PRO A 218 3.03 11.27 9.68
CA PRO A 218 2.99 9.81 9.52
C PRO A 218 4.33 9.13 9.81
N TYR A 219 5.45 9.85 9.73
CA TYR A 219 6.80 9.26 9.76
C TYR A 219 6.93 8.15 8.70
N SER A 220 6.52 8.45 7.48
CA SER A 220 6.58 7.56 6.32
C SER A 220 6.52 8.37 5.02
N ASP A 221 7.23 7.88 4.01
CA ASP A 221 7.15 8.34 2.62
C ASP A 221 6.08 7.61 1.79
N PHE A 222 5.49 6.53 2.30
CA PHE A 222 4.57 5.64 1.60
C PHE A 222 5.11 5.10 0.26
N LEU A 223 6.43 4.94 0.14
CA LEU A 223 7.09 4.38 -1.03
C LEU A 223 7.58 2.95 -0.76
N LEU A 224 7.86 2.21 -1.83
CA LEU A 224 8.40 0.86 -1.75
C LEU A 224 9.93 0.87 -1.61
N HIS A 225 10.43 0.23 -0.55
CA HIS A 225 11.86 0.12 -0.25
C HIS A 225 12.32 -1.33 -0.11
N ASN A 226 13.52 -1.63 -0.60
CA ASN A 226 14.17 -2.91 -0.32
C ASN A 226 15.00 -2.78 0.96
N VAL A 227 14.36 -3.08 2.08
CA VAL A 227 15.02 -3.08 3.40
C VAL A 227 15.44 -4.49 3.84
N GLY A 228 15.64 -5.40 2.88
CA GLY A 228 16.08 -6.80 3.08
C GLY A 228 15.06 -7.72 3.76
N THR A 229 13.85 -7.22 4.01
CA THR A 229 12.70 -8.01 4.49
C THR A 229 11.61 -8.11 3.43
N GLY A 230 11.94 -7.95 2.15
CA GLY A 230 10.99 -8.23 1.08
C GLY A 230 10.52 -9.68 1.10
N ASP A 231 9.26 -9.90 0.70
CA ASP A 231 8.63 -11.21 0.77
C ASP A 231 8.73 -12.03 -0.53
N GLY A 232 9.37 -11.50 -1.57
CA GLY A 232 9.54 -12.17 -2.86
C GLY A 232 8.29 -12.23 -3.74
N ILE A 233 7.17 -11.63 -3.31
CA ILE A 233 5.88 -11.68 -4.01
C ILE A 233 5.67 -10.39 -4.81
N SER A 234 5.51 -10.51 -6.14
CA SER A 234 5.13 -9.40 -7.03
C SER A 234 3.67 -8.98 -6.84
N ILE A 235 3.29 -7.81 -7.35
CA ILE A 235 1.90 -7.35 -7.29
C ILE A 235 1.05 -8.13 -8.30
N ALA A 236 -0.03 -8.74 -7.82
CA ALA A 236 -0.90 -9.60 -8.60
C ALA A 236 -2.05 -8.75 -9.21
N LEU A 237 -1.79 -8.13 -10.36
CA LEU A 237 -2.69 -7.13 -10.95
C LEU A 237 -4.09 -7.67 -11.25
N ILE A 238 -4.20 -8.91 -11.73
CA ILE A 238 -5.48 -9.51 -12.12
C ILE A 238 -6.34 -9.74 -10.89
N GLU A 239 -5.72 -10.20 -9.80
CA GLU A 239 -6.32 -10.46 -8.51
C GLU A 239 -6.80 -9.15 -7.87
N HIS A 240 -6.04 -8.06 -8.02
CA HIS A 240 -6.37 -6.75 -7.44
C HIS A 240 -7.37 -5.91 -8.24
N PHE A 241 -7.44 -6.08 -9.56
CA PHE A 241 -8.19 -5.17 -10.45
C PHE A 241 -9.16 -5.85 -11.42
N GLY A 242 -9.14 -7.18 -11.47
CA GLY A 242 -9.93 -7.97 -12.41
C GLY A 242 -9.31 -8.05 -13.80
N ARG A 243 -9.44 -9.23 -14.43
CA ARG A 243 -8.84 -9.57 -15.73
C ARG A 243 -9.21 -8.58 -16.84
N GLU A 244 -10.49 -8.22 -16.94
CA GLU A 244 -10.98 -7.33 -18.01
C GLU A 244 -10.34 -5.94 -17.95
N ARG A 245 -10.23 -5.36 -16.75
CA ARG A 245 -9.66 -4.03 -16.54
C ARG A 245 -8.16 -4.03 -16.82
N VAL A 246 -7.44 -5.02 -16.32
CA VAL A 246 -6.00 -5.19 -16.57
C VAL A 246 -5.74 -5.39 -18.07
N HIS A 247 -6.47 -6.28 -18.74
CA HIS A 247 -6.30 -6.52 -20.18
C HIS A 247 -6.61 -5.27 -21.01
N ARG A 248 -7.66 -4.52 -20.66
CA ARG A 248 -7.96 -3.24 -21.32
C ARG A 248 -6.80 -2.26 -21.17
N ARG A 249 -6.29 -2.10 -19.95
CA ARG A 249 -5.16 -1.21 -19.67
C ARG A 249 -3.89 -1.61 -20.42
N MET A 250 -3.57 -2.90 -20.48
CA MET A 250 -2.43 -3.39 -21.26
C MET A 250 -2.56 -3.04 -22.74
N ARG A 251 -3.76 -3.22 -23.34
CA ARG A 251 -4.01 -2.82 -24.74
C ARG A 251 -3.88 -1.32 -24.98
N GLU A 252 -4.35 -0.49 -24.05
CA GLU A 252 -4.19 0.98 -24.13
C GLU A 252 -2.72 1.38 -24.09
N LEU A 253 -1.93 0.77 -23.19
CA LEU A 253 -0.50 1.02 -23.07
C LEU A 253 0.26 0.55 -24.31
N GLU A 254 -0.10 -0.58 -24.90
CA GLU A 254 0.46 -1.08 -26.17
C GLU A 254 0.10 -0.16 -27.35
N GLY A 255 -1.16 0.27 -27.46
CA GLY A 255 -1.63 1.18 -28.51
C GLY A 255 -1.02 2.58 -28.42
N ALA A 256 -0.62 3.02 -27.22
CA ALA A 256 0.07 4.28 -26.99
C ALA A 256 1.59 4.22 -27.34
N ARG A 257 2.14 3.04 -27.64
CA ARG A 257 3.55 2.89 -28.03
C ARG A 257 3.75 3.47 -29.45
N PRO A 258 4.63 4.48 -29.63
CA PRO A 258 5.02 4.90 -30.97
C PRO A 258 5.66 3.72 -31.71
N GLY A 259 5.28 3.52 -32.98
CA GLY A 259 5.70 2.37 -33.78
C GLY A 259 7.23 2.17 -33.81
N THR A 260 7.64 0.91 -33.76
CA THR A 260 9.02 0.40 -33.99
C THR A 260 10.10 0.63 -32.94
N GLN A 261 9.82 0.39 -31.65
CA GLN A 261 10.88 -0.02 -30.72
C GLN A 261 10.60 -1.40 -30.14
N GLN A 262 11.38 -2.37 -30.61
CA GLN A 262 11.49 -3.69 -29.98
C GLN A 262 11.98 -3.50 -28.54
N PRO A 263 11.47 -4.28 -27.56
CA PRO A 263 11.99 -4.24 -26.21
C PRO A 263 13.49 -4.50 -26.26
N THR A 264 14.28 -3.55 -25.78
CA THR A 264 15.73 -3.70 -25.68
C THR A 264 16.00 -4.91 -24.79
N LYS A 265 16.75 -5.90 -25.30
CA LYS A 265 17.30 -7.00 -24.50
C LYS A 265 18.33 -6.42 -23.52
N GLY A 266 17.87 -5.78 -22.45
CA GLY A 266 18.68 -5.43 -21.30
C GLY A 266 18.99 -6.67 -20.47
N LYS A 267 19.99 -6.60 -19.58
CA LYS A 267 20.19 -7.65 -18.58
C LYS A 267 19.06 -7.55 -17.55
N PRO A 268 18.59 -8.64 -16.94
CA PRO A 268 17.55 -8.62 -15.89
C PRO A 268 17.86 -7.69 -14.70
N GLU A 269 19.14 -7.41 -14.48
CA GLU A 269 19.64 -6.51 -13.43
C GLU A 269 19.41 -5.02 -13.77
N ASP A 270 19.29 -4.69 -15.06
CA ASP A 270 18.87 -3.37 -15.56
C ASP A 270 17.34 -3.22 -15.59
N GLU A 271 16.58 -4.31 -15.38
CA GLU A 271 15.13 -4.32 -15.50
C GLU A 271 14.41 -3.68 -14.31
N CYS A 272 15.05 -3.57 -13.15
CA CYS A 272 14.49 -2.86 -11.98
C CYS A 272 15.37 -1.69 -11.54
N SER A 273 16.15 -1.14 -12.47
CA SER A 273 17.10 -0.06 -12.21
C SER A 273 16.41 1.26 -11.88
N GLU A 274 17.15 2.14 -11.22
CA GLU A 274 16.70 3.51 -10.99
C GLU A 274 16.57 4.32 -12.29
N SER A 275 17.38 4.03 -13.32
CA SER A 275 17.23 4.67 -14.62
C SER A 275 15.86 4.38 -15.26
N TYR A 276 15.34 3.17 -15.07
CA TYR A 276 13.99 2.81 -15.52
C TYR A 276 12.91 3.57 -14.73
N GLN A 277 13.01 3.61 -13.40
CA GLN A 277 12.04 4.33 -12.56
C GLN A 277 12.02 5.84 -12.84
N THR A 278 13.18 6.44 -13.13
CA THR A 278 13.23 7.86 -13.53
C THR A 278 12.66 8.09 -14.93
N ALA A 279 13.01 7.27 -15.92
CA ALA A 279 12.44 7.36 -17.27
C ALA A 279 10.90 7.26 -17.27
N MET A 280 10.36 6.33 -16.48
CA MET A 280 8.92 6.13 -16.26
C MET A 280 8.19 7.39 -15.75
N LEU A 281 8.85 8.12 -14.85
CA LEU A 281 8.27 9.28 -14.17
C LEU A 281 8.46 10.57 -14.97
N GLU A 282 9.51 10.67 -15.78
CA GLU A 282 9.78 11.80 -16.67
C GLU A 282 8.99 11.75 -17.99
N GLY A 283 8.15 10.73 -18.17
CA GLY A 283 7.23 10.63 -19.30
C GLY A 283 7.81 9.96 -20.54
N GLU A 284 8.95 9.26 -20.43
CA GLU A 284 9.37 8.34 -21.49
C GLU A 284 8.31 7.23 -21.61
N LYS A 285 7.78 7.08 -22.82
CA LYS A 285 6.53 6.35 -23.14
C LYS A 285 6.64 4.83 -23.06
N HIS A 286 7.14 4.29 -21.95
CA HIS A 286 7.15 2.84 -21.74
C HIS A 286 6.74 2.43 -20.31
N PRO A 287 5.58 2.89 -19.77
CA PRO A 287 4.96 2.20 -18.66
C PRO A 287 4.70 0.75 -19.00
N ASP A 288 5.57 -0.11 -18.47
CA ASP A 288 5.30 -1.52 -18.37
C ASP A 288 4.80 -1.79 -16.95
N LEU A 289 3.48 -1.68 -16.80
CA LEU A 289 2.77 -1.92 -15.54
C LEU A 289 3.21 -3.28 -14.94
N LEU A 290 3.44 -4.29 -15.78
CA LEU A 290 3.93 -5.60 -15.36
C LEU A 290 5.35 -5.51 -14.79
N ARG A 291 6.23 -4.73 -15.41
CA ARG A 291 7.61 -4.54 -14.93
C ARG A 291 7.66 -3.89 -13.55
N ASP A 292 6.87 -2.85 -13.30
CA ASP A 292 6.80 -2.21 -11.97
C ASP A 292 6.35 -3.20 -10.89
N THR A 293 5.38 -4.07 -11.20
CA THR A 293 4.90 -5.10 -10.27
C THR A 293 5.95 -6.16 -9.93
N LEU A 294 6.80 -6.53 -10.89
CA LEU A 294 7.89 -7.47 -10.68
C LEU A 294 9.01 -6.84 -9.84
N CYS A 295 9.32 -5.57 -10.08
CA CYS A 295 10.34 -4.85 -9.32
C CYS A 295 9.96 -4.64 -7.84
N ALA A 296 8.67 -4.60 -7.54
CA ALA A 296 8.15 -4.53 -6.18
C ALA A 296 8.34 -5.83 -5.36
N ARG A 297 8.74 -6.96 -5.97
CA ARG A 297 8.75 -8.28 -5.29
C ARG A 297 9.53 -8.31 -3.98
N ASN A 298 10.66 -7.62 -3.92
CA ASN A 298 11.53 -7.58 -2.73
C ASN A 298 11.44 -6.25 -1.97
N LYS A 299 10.47 -5.41 -2.32
CA LYS A 299 10.26 -4.12 -1.67
C LYS A 299 8.97 -4.14 -0.85
N ILE A 300 8.92 -3.34 0.20
CA ILE A 300 7.74 -3.19 1.07
C ILE A 300 7.51 -1.70 1.29
N ARG A 301 6.24 -1.30 1.35
CA ARG A 301 5.83 0.07 1.68
C ARG A 301 6.37 0.47 3.05
N THR A 302 6.95 1.66 3.16
CA THR A 302 7.27 2.24 4.47
C THR A 302 5.98 2.42 5.27
N ALA A 303 5.76 1.60 6.30
CA ALA A 303 4.58 1.75 7.15
C ALA A 303 4.69 3.04 7.99
N PRO A 304 3.60 3.81 8.18
CA PRO A 304 3.63 4.97 9.05
C PRO A 304 3.96 4.56 10.49
N LEU A 305 4.82 5.33 11.16
CA LEU A 305 5.20 5.10 12.56
C LEU A 305 4.26 5.80 13.55
N TRP A 306 3.26 6.56 13.09
CA TRP A 306 2.21 7.00 14.01
C TRP A 306 1.52 5.79 14.67
N GLY A 307 1.21 5.91 15.96
CA GLY A 307 0.63 4.83 16.75
C GLY A 307 1.54 3.61 16.90
N LEU A 308 2.85 3.75 16.69
CA LEU A 308 3.81 2.66 16.89
C LEU A 308 3.75 2.10 18.31
N ARG A 309 3.50 2.95 19.32
CA ARG A 309 3.43 2.54 20.73
C ARG A 309 2.34 1.51 21.07
N VAL A 310 1.30 1.40 20.26
CA VAL A 310 0.19 0.45 20.48
C VAL A 310 0.32 -0.83 19.64
N ARG A 311 1.41 -0.99 18.89
CA ARG A 311 1.66 -2.19 18.09
C ARG A 311 2.41 -3.25 18.90
N SER A 312 1.85 -4.44 18.98
CA SER A 312 2.46 -5.60 19.66
C SER A 312 3.34 -6.46 18.75
N ARG A 313 3.21 -6.29 17.43
CA ARG A 313 3.96 -6.99 16.38
C ARG A 313 4.44 -5.96 15.37
N LEU A 314 5.67 -6.12 14.89
CA LEU A 314 6.39 -5.17 14.04
C LEU A 314 6.83 -5.82 12.74
N MET A 315 7.18 -4.97 11.77
CA MET A 315 7.46 -5.34 10.38
C MET A 315 6.22 -5.89 9.67
N HIS A 316 6.33 -6.07 8.35
CA HIS A 316 5.21 -6.57 7.55
C HIS A 316 4.83 -8.01 7.90
N ASP A 317 5.78 -8.82 8.36
CA ASP A 317 5.58 -10.22 8.72
C ASP A 317 5.16 -10.46 10.15
N GLY A 318 5.21 -9.43 11.01
CA GLY A 318 4.89 -9.54 12.43
C GLY A 318 5.90 -10.35 13.25
N ALA A 319 7.07 -10.68 12.70
CA ALA A 319 8.02 -11.56 13.38
C ALA A 319 8.76 -10.88 14.55
N SER A 320 8.79 -9.55 14.60
CA SER A 320 9.48 -8.80 15.67
C SER A 320 8.50 -8.27 16.71
N VAL A 321 8.88 -8.38 17.99
CA VAL A 321 8.11 -7.87 19.14
C VAL A 321 8.80 -6.72 19.87
N GLU A 322 10.09 -6.49 19.57
CA GLU A 322 10.88 -5.40 20.14
C GLU A 322 11.29 -4.40 19.06
N LEU A 323 11.17 -3.10 19.35
CA LEU A 323 11.58 -2.03 18.42
C LEU A 323 13.05 -2.15 17.99
N SER A 324 13.92 -2.47 18.95
CA SER A 324 15.35 -2.61 18.66
C SER A 324 15.67 -3.79 17.73
N GLU A 325 14.87 -4.85 17.79
CA GLU A 325 14.98 -6.01 16.90
C GLU A 325 14.48 -5.65 15.50
N ALA A 326 13.31 -5.01 15.40
CA ALA A 326 12.76 -4.52 14.14
C ALA A 326 13.76 -3.59 13.42
N ILE A 327 14.40 -2.65 14.13
CA ILE A 327 15.44 -1.78 13.56
C ILE A 327 16.61 -2.62 13.01
N ARG A 328 17.12 -3.61 13.75
CA ARG A 328 18.25 -4.44 13.30
C ARG A 328 17.95 -5.31 12.07
N ARG A 329 16.67 -5.59 11.80
CA ARG A 329 16.23 -6.35 10.62
C ARG A 329 16.21 -5.51 9.34
N HIS A 330 16.30 -4.19 9.43
CA HIS A 330 16.45 -3.34 8.25
C HIS A 330 17.85 -3.54 7.64
N GLN A 331 17.90 -3.91 6.37
CA GLN A 331 19.09 -4.15 5.56
C GLN A 331 18.96 -3.43 4.22
N GLY A 332 19.75 -3.78 3.20
CA GLY A 332 19.61 -3.24 1.84
C GLY A 332 19.73 -1.72 1.82
N GLU A 333 18.70 -1.03 1.33
CA GLU A 333 18.65 0.45 1.29
C GLU A 333 18.81 1.08 2.68
N ALA A 334 18.47 0.37 3.76
CA ALA A 334 18.56 0.85 5.14
C ALA A 334 19.82 0.37 5.90
N GLU A 335 20.69 -0.45 5.30
CA GLU A 335 21.84 -1.08 5.98
C GLU A 335 22.76 -0.05 6.68
N GLU A 336 23.09 1.05 6.00
CA GLU A 336 23.95 2.11 6.56
C GLU A 336 23.30 2.81 7.76
N VAL A 337 21.97 2.96 7.76
CA VAL A 337 21.20 3.54 8.88
C VAL A 337 21.19 2.56 10.06
N THR A 338 20.97 1.26 9.80
CA THR A 338 21.02 0.20 10.80
C THR A 338 22.38 0.12 11.47
N GLU A 339 23.48 0.21 10.71
CA GLU A 339 24.82 0.23 11.29
C GLU A 339 25.04 1.42 12.23
N ARG A 340 24.58 2.62 11.84
CA ARG A 340 24.67 3.82 12.69
C ARG A 340 23.89 3.62 13.99
N PHE A 341 22.69 3.02 13.92
CA PHE A 341 21.94 2.63 15.11
C PHE A 341 22.72 1.66 16.00
N VAL A 342 23.34 0.62 15.43
CA VAL A 342 24.14 -0.36 16.19
C VAL A 342 25.32 0.32 16.90
N LYS A 343 25.93 1.33 16.28
CA LYS A 343 27.06 2.11 16.81
C LYS A 343 26.67 3.15 17.88
N LEU A 344 25.38 3.47 18.06
CA LEU A 344 24.92 4.38 19.11
C LEU A 344 25.27 3.88 20.51
N LYS A 345 25.61 4.81 21.41
CA LYS A 345 25.81 4.52 22.83
C LYS A 345 24.51 4.02 23.47
N PRO A 346 24.56 3.25 24.58
CA PRO A 346 23.36 2.78 25.26
C PRO A 346 22.33 3.88 25.59
N ALA A 347 22.80 5.05 26.06
CA ALA A 347 21.94 6.19 26.36
C ALA A 347 21.26 6.77 25.09
N GLU A 348 21.98 6.82 23.96
CA GLU A 348 21.42 7.29 22.69
C GLU A 348 20.38 6.31 22.13
N LYS A 349 20.64 5.01 22.24
CA LYS A 349 19.64 3.98 21.88
C LYS A 349 18.39 4.11 22.73
N LYS A 350 18.54 4.30 24.05
CA LYS A 350 17.42 4.52 24.96
C LYS A 350 16.60 5.76 24.57
N ALA A 351 17.27 6.87 24.28
CA ALA A 351 16.62 8.10 23.82
C ALA A 351 15.83 7.89 22.51
N LEU A 352 16.45 7.26 21.51
CA LEU A 352 15.78 6.94 20.24
C LEU A 352 14.55 6.04 20.45
N LEU A 353 14.67 4.99 21.26
CA LEU A 353 13.55 4.09 21.55
C LEU A 353 12.43 4.79 22.33
N ALA A 354 12.76 5.68 23.26
CA ALA A 354 11.78 6.50 23.96
C ALA A 354 11.02 7.42 22.99
N PHE A 355 11.71 8.01 22.00
CA PHE A 355 11.06 8.77 20.94
C PHE A 355 10.09 7.90 20.13
N LEU A 356 10.52 6.73 19.66
CA LEU A 356 9.67 5.81 18.91
C LEU A 356 8.45 5.33 19.73
N GLN A 357 8.60 5.15 21.04
CA GLN A 357 7.51 4.83 21.96
C GLN A 357 6.55 6.00 22.22
N SER A 358 6.95 7.24 21.90
CA SER A 358 6.04 8.39 21.94
C SER A 358 5.09 8.44 20.73
N LEU A 359 5.41 7.71 19.64
CA LEU A 359 4.68 7.78 18.38
C LEU A 359 3.36 6.99 18.38
#